data_AF-A0A6H9HGY9-F1
#
_entry.id   AF-A0A6H9HGY9-F1
#
_cell.length_a   1.000
_cell.length_b   1.000
_cell.length_c   1.000
_cell.angle_alpha   90.00
_cell.angle_beta   90.00
_cell.angle_gamma   90.00
#
_symmetry.space_group_name_H-M   'P 1'
#
loop_
_entity.id
_entity.type
_entity.pdbx_description
1 polymer ?
#
loop_
_entity_poly.entity_id
_entity_poly.type
_entity_poly.pdbx_seq_one_letter_code
_entity_poly.pdbx_strand_id
1 'polypeptide(L)'
;MLITTHLAAARAWVEQYTGKKLTRGEVAQEIDGFCGSIFLAWGPDCADPVITYTDDDGANQQITDARVVGDRLLPPPSGWPYVGAPRALRLSYTAGFAETPADLDAAVLLLVADFYNNREAGAATGATSAAVEALCDQHRLVQV
;
A
#
# COMPACT_ATOMS: atom_id res chain seq x y z
N MET A 1 23.61 1.18 10.48
CA MET A 1 23.73 0.37 11.72
C MET A 1 22.87 -0.87 11.56
N LEU A 2 23.27 -2.04 12.08
CA LEU A 2 22.55 -3.31 11.87
C LEU A 2 21.06 -3.26 12.31
N ILE A 3 20.78 -2.61 13.43
CA ILE A 3 19.42 -2.49 13.97
C ILE A 3 18.47 -1.71 13.05
N THR A 4 18.97 -0.67 12.36
CA THR A 4 18.15 0.11 11.42
C THR A 4 17.81 -0.72 10.18
N THR A 5 18.69 -1.64 9.76
CA THR A 5 18.42 -2.58 8.67
C THR A 5 17.31 -3.56 9.04
N HIS A 6 17.36 -4.14 10.24
CA HIS A 6 16.30 -5.05 10.71
C HIS A 6 14.95 -4.34 10.89
N LEU A 7 14.96 -3.09 11.39
CA LEU A 7 13.75 -2.30 11.51
C LEU A 7 13.11 -2.03 10.14
N ALA A 8 13.92 -1.68 9.13
CA ALA A 8 13.43 -1.49 7.77
C ALA A 8 12.85 -2.79 7.18
N ALA A 9 13.53 -3.92 7.37
CA ALA A 9 13.06 -5.22 6.90
C ALA A 9 11.75 -5.66 7.58
N ALA A 10 11.65 -5.48 8.91
CA ALA A 10 10.46 -5.81 9.68
C ALA A 10 9.26 -4.95 9.27
N ARG A 11 9.46 -3.64 9.09
CA ARG A 11 8.42 -2.74 8.59
C ARG A 11 7.95 -3.16 7.20
N ALA A 12 8.87 -3.40 6.26
CA ALA A 12 8.52 -3.82 4.91
C ALA A 12 7.69 -5.11 4.91
N TRP A 13 8.03 -6.07 5.77
CA TRP A 13 7.27 -7.30 5.92
C TRP A 13 5.84 -7.02 6.41
N VAL A 14 5.67 -6.22 7.46
CA VAL A 14 4.34 -5.89 8.03
C VAL A 14 3.50 -5.12 7.01
N GLU A 15 4.10 -4.14 6.32
CA GLU A 15 3.41 -3.39 5.27
C GLU A 15 2.93 -4.33 4.15
N GLN A 16 3.80 -5.21 3.66
CA GLN A 16 3.45 -6.13 2.59
C GLN A 16 2.38 -7.14 2.99
N TYR A 17 2.44 -7.66 4.22
CA TYR A 17 1.47 -8.62 4.72
C TYR A 17 0.07 -8.01 4.85
N THR A 18 0.00 -6.76 5.34
CA THR A 18 -1.27 -6.07 5.61
C THR A 18 -1.80 -5.28 4.41
N GLY A 19 -0.93 -4.90 3.47
CA GLY A 19 -1.20 -3.88 2.46
C GLY A 19 -1.33 -2.46 3.04
N LYS A 20 -0.87 -2.25 4.29
CA LYS A 20 -0.96 -0.96 4.99
C LYS A 20 0.42 -0.33 5.13
N LYS A 21 0.57 0.93 4.75
CA LYS A 21 1.74 1.75 5.01
C LYS A 21 1.77 2.15 6.50
N LEU A 22 2.85 1.80 7.18
CA LEU A 22 3.06 2.17 8.59
C LEU A 22 3.54 3.61 8.73
N THR A 23 4.24 4.12 7.70
CA THR A 23 4.65 5.52 7.63
C THR A 23 3.94 6.19 6.47
N ARG A 24 3.35 7.36 6.71
CA ARG A 24 2.69 8.13 5.67
C ARG A 24 3.68 8.54 4.57
N GLY A 25 3.33 8.25 3.33
CA GLY A 25 4.17 8.57 2.18
C GLY A 25 3.41 8.52 0.85
N GLU A 26 4.10 8.94 -0.20
CA GLU A 26 3.60 8.86 -1.57
C GLU A 26 3.65 7.42 -2.09
N VAL A 27 2.59 7.03 -2.79
CA VAL A 27 2.42 5.73 -3.43
C VAL A 27 2.16 5.98 -4.91
N ALA A 28 2.90 5.26 -5.76
CA ALA A 28 2.64 5.18 -7.18
C ALA A 28 2.13 3.78 -7.52
N GLN A 29 1.04 3.73 -8.29
CA GLN A 29 0.38 2.52 -8.73
C GLN A 29 0.10 2.61 -10.23
N GLU A 30 0.51 1.59 -10.97
CA GLU A 30 0.11 1.43 -12.37
C GLU A 30 -1.29 0.82 -12.43
N ILE A 31 -2.09 1.27 -13.39
CA ILE A 31 -3.45 0.80 -13.62
C ILE A 31 -3.59 0.42 -15.09
N ASP A 32 -4.22 -0.73 -15.36
CA ASP A 32 -4.35 -1.26 -16.72
C ASP A 32 -5.39 -0.51 -17.57
N GLY A 33 -6.35 0.16 -16.93
CA GLY A 33 -7.37 0.92 -17.62
C GLY A 33 -8.45 1.44 -16.69
N PHE A 34 -9.35 2.24 -17.27
CA PHE A 34 -10.49 2.78 -16.54
C PHE A 34 -11.68 1.82 -16.57
N CYS A 35 -12.01 1.22 -15.43
CA CYS A 35 -13.24 0.45 -15.26
C CYS A 35 -13.75 0.53 -13.81
N GLY A 36 -15.05 0.77 -13.64
CA GLY A 36 -15.72 0.75 -12.33
C GLY A 36 -14.98 1.55 -11.25
N SER A 37 -14.74 0.93 -10.09
CA SER A 37 -13.87 1.45 -9.04
C SER A 37 -12.47 0.83 -9.16
N ILE A 38 -11.42 1.63 -8.98
CA ILE A 38 -10.03 1.13 -8.97
C ILE A 38 -9.64 0.77 -7.53
N PHE A 39 -9.04 -0.40 -7.31
CA PHE A 39 -8.51 -0.77 -6.00
C PHE A 39 -7.20 -0.04 -5.70
N LEU A 40 -7.05 0.45 -4.47
CA LEU A 40 -5.81 1.03 -4.00
C LEU A 40 -4.90 -0.08 -3.49
N ALA A 41 -3.68 -0.17 -4.05
CA ALA A 41 -2.69 -1.17 -3.66
C ALA A 41 -2.22 -1.01 -2.21
N TRP A 42 -2.28 0.20 -1.67
CA TRP A 42 -1.83 0.54 -0.33
C TRP A 42 -2.88 1.39 0.38
N GLY A 43 -3.07 1.14 1.68
CA GLY A 43 -3.77 2.05 2.59
C GLY A 43 -2.96 2.28 3.86
N PRO A 44 -3.55 2.71 4.98
CA PRO A 44 -4.84 3.39 5.14
C PRO A 44 -4.72 4.89 4.82
N ASP A 45 -5.78 5.65 5.15
CA ASP A 45 -5.81 7.12 5.11
C ASP A 45 -5.40 7.71 3.76
N CYS A 46 -5.87 7.08 2.68
CA CYS A 46 -5.49 7.47 1.34
C CYS A 46 -6.03 8.87 1.00
N ALA A 47 -5.16 9.75 0.51
CA ALA A 47 -5.53 11.12 0.17
C ALA A 47 -4.84 11.60 -1.11
N ASP A 48 -5.41 12.67 -1.67
CA ASP A 48 -4.90 13.39 -2.84
C ASP A 48 -4.63 12.48 -4.06
N PRO A 49 -5.62 11.69 -4.52
CA PRO A 49 -5.43 10.83 -5.68
C PRO A 49 -5.28 11.66 -6.96
N VAL A 50 -4.23 11.35 -7.71
CA VAL A 50 -3.93 11.95 -9.00
C VAL A 50 -3.70 10.83 -10.00
N ILE A 51 -4.53 10.77 -11.04
CA ILE A 51 -4.29 9.87 -12.17
C ILE A 51 -3.69 10.68 -13.30
N THR A 52 -2.56 10.22 -13.84
CA THR A 52 -1.99 10.72 -15.09
C THR A 52 -2.12 9.67 -16.18
N TYR A 53 -2.49 10.11 -17.38
CA TYR A 53 -2.65 9.25 -18.54
C TYR A 53 -2.41 10.04 -19.83
N THR A 54 -2.24 9.35 -20.95
CA THR A 54 -2.15 9.99 -22.27
C THR A 54 -3.45 9.76 -23.03
N ASP A 55 -4.07 10.78 -23.62
CA ASP A 55 -5.33 10.69 -24.38
C ASP A 55 -5.15 10.25 -25.85
N ASP A 56 -6.25 10.01 -26.57
CA ASP A 56 -6.21 9.50 -27.94
C ASP A 56 -5.43 10.39 -28.93
N ASP A 57 -5.27 11.67 -28.64
CA ASP A 57 -4.48 12.64 -29.41
C ASP A 57 -2.99 12.64 -29.04
N GLY A 58 -2.59 11.85 -28.04
CA GLY A 58 -1.21 11.74 -27.56
C GLY A 58 -0.82 12.80 -26.53
N ALA A 59 -1.78 13.55 -25.99
CA ALA A 59 -1.53 14.56 -24.96
C ALA A 59 -1.64 13.97 -23.54
N ASN A 60 -0.83 14.49 -22.61
CA ASN A 60 -0.91 14.11 -21.21
C ASN A 60 -2.07 14.80 -20.51
N GLN A 61 -2.88 14.00 -19.83
CA GLN A 61 -4.07 14.40 -19.09
C GLN A 61 -3.94 14.01 -17.61
N GLN A 62 -4.71 14.69 -16.77
CA GLN A 62 -4.71 14.49 -15.33
C GLN A 62 -6.14 14.48 -14.78
N ILE A 63 -6.42 13.55 -13.87
CA ILE A 63 -7.67 13.48 -13.09
C ILE A 63 -7.33 13.70 -11.62
N THR A 64 -8.00 14.65 -10.98
CA THR A 64 -7.77 15.04 -9.57
C THR A 64 -9.05 15.06 -8.72
N ASP A 65 -10.21 14.84 -9.34
CA ASP A 65 -11.53 14.89 -8.71
C ASP A 65 -12.16 13.50 -8.50
N ALA A 66 -11.36 12.44 -8.70
CA ALA A 66 -11.67 11.09 -8.26
C ALA A 66 -11.70 11.01 -6.72
N ARG A 67 -12.50 10.10 -6.16
CA ARG A 67 -12.78 10.06 -4.71
C ARG A 67 -12.35 8.76 -4.08
N VAL A 68 -11.60 8.83 -2.98
CA VAL A 68 -11.28 7.66 -2.17
C VAL A 68 -12.49 7.30 -1.29
N VAL A 69 -12.91 6.05 -1.33
CA VAL A 69 -13.91 5.47 -0.41
C VAL A 69 -13.42 4.09 0.03
N GLY A 70 -13.04 3.97 1.30
CA GLY A 70 -12.42 2.76 1.82
C GLY A 70 -11.08 2.49 1.13
N ASP A 71 -10.96 1.31 0.52
CA ASP A 71 -9.80 0.84 -0.25
C ASP A 71 -9.96 1.03 -1.77
N ARG A 72 -10.92 1.86 -2.19
CA ARG A 72 -11.27 2.06 -3.60
C ARG A 72 -11.21 3.53 -3.98
N LEU A 73 -10.81 3.75 -5.23
CA LEU A 73 -10.92 5.01 -5.94
C LEU A 73 -12.14 4.96 -6.86
N LEU A 74 -13.10 5.83 -6.59
CA LEU A 74 -14.32 6.02 -7.38
C LEU A 74 -14.08 7.05 -8.48
N PRO A 75 -14.77 6.90 -9.63
CA PRO A 75 -14.65 7.85 -10.73
C PRO A 75 -15.07 9.27 -10.31
N PRO A 76 -14.58 10.28 -11.05
CA PRO A 76 -15.14 11.62 -11.03
C PRO A 76 -16.66 11.61 -11.27
N PRO A 77 -17.39 12.68 -10.91
CA PRO A 77 -18.81 12.80 -11.24
C PRO A 77 -19.13 12.68 -12.73
N SER A 78 -18.19 13.04 -13.61
CA SER A 78 -18.30 12.88 -15.06
C SER A 78 -18.09 11.44 -15.55
N GLY A 79 -17.74 10.51 -14.67
CA GLY A 79 -17.28 9.17 -15.04
C GLY A 79 -15.82 9.15 -15.49
N TRP A 80 -15.32 7.94 -15.79
CA TRP A 80 -13.99 7.79 -16.37
C TRP A 80 -13.96 8.21 -17.84
N PRO A 81 -12.86 8.82 -18.31
CA PRO A 81 -12.69 9.10 -19.73
C PRO A 81 -12.50 7.79 -20.51
N TYR A 82 -12.95 7.79 -21.76
CA TYR A 82 -12.61 6.73 -22.70
C TYR A 82 -11.16 6.89 -23.17
N VAL A 83 -10.43 5.79 -23.22
CA VAL A 83 -9.07 5.72 -23.75
C VAL A 83 -9.01 4.53 -24.71
N GLY A 84 -8.79 4.79 -26.00
CA GLY A 84 -9.01 3.81 -27.07
C GLY A 84 -8.01 2.65 -27.15
N ALA A 85 -6.90 2.73 -26.42
CA ALA A 85 -5.88 1.68 -26.33
C ALA A 85 -5.41 1.52 -24.89
N PRO A 86 -4.93 0.33 -24.47
CA PRO A 86 -4.27 0.18 -23.17
C PRO A 86 -3.06 1.10 -23.12
N ARG A 87 -3.07 2.02 -22.16
CA ARG A 87 -2.01 3.01 -21.95
C ARG A 87 -1.50 2.89 -20.53
N ALA A 88 -0.29 3.37 -20.29
CA ALA A 88 0.26 3.46 -18.95
C ALA A 88 -0.53 4.54 -18.17
N LEU A 89 -1.56 4.13 -17.43
CA LEU A 89 -2.22 4.98 -16.45
C LEU A 89 -1.41 4.88 -15.15
N ARG A 90 -1.08 6.02 -14.57
CA ARG A 90 -0.38 6.08 -13.29
C ARG A 90 -1.23 6.82 -12.27
N LEU A 91 -1.60 6.12 -11.21
CA LEU A 91 -2.21 6.69 -10.02
C LEU A 91 -1.12 7.01 -9.00
N SER A 92 -1.14 8.24 -8.49
CA SER A 92 -0.31 8.68 -7.38
C SER A 92 -1.22 9.17 -6.25
N TYR A 93 -0.92 8.82 -5.01
CA TYR A 93 -1.69 9.24 -3.82
C TYR A 93 -0.80 9.15 -2.58
N THR A 94 -1.23 9.77 -1.48
CA THR A 94 -0.60 9.52 -0.17
C THR A 94 -1.34 8.42 0.56
N ALA A 95 -0.61 7.57 1.28
CA ALA A 95 -1.19 6.55 2.16
C ALA A 95 -0.29 6.32 3.37
N GLY A 96 -0.90 5.85 4.46
CA GLY A 96 -0.22 5.45 5.68
C GLY A 96 -0.86 6.04 6.92
N PHE A 97 -0.71 5.34 8.04
CA PHE A 97 -1.25 5.76 9.32
C PHE A 97 -0.72 7.14 9.74
N ALA A 98 -1.59 7.98 10.30
CA ALA A 98 -1.16 9.16 11.06
C ALA A 98 -0.44 8.76 12.35
N GLU A 99 -0.96 7.75 13.04
CA GLU A 99 -0.35 7.09 14.19
C GLU A 99 -0.48 5.58 14.01
N THR A 100 0.64 4.86 14.08
CA THR A 100 0.64 3.40 13.89
C THR A 100 -0.13 2.71 15.01
N PRO A 101 -1.04 1.77 14.69
CA PRO A 101 -1.65 0.89 15.68
C PRO A 101 -0.61 0.13 16.52
N ALA A 102 -0.85 0.03 17.83
CA ALA A 102 0.10 -0.55 18.78
C ALA A 102 0.42 -2.05 18.52
N ASP A 103 -0.52 -2.78 17.94
CA ASP A 103 -0.37 -4.16 17.50
C ASP A 103 0.59 -4.30 16.31
N LEU A 104 0.51 -3.40 15.32
CA LEU A 104 1.44 -3.34 14.20
C LEU A 104 2.84 -2.92 14.65
N ASP A 105 2.95 -1.99 15.59
CA ASP A 105 4.24 -1.65 16.21
C ASP A 105 4.82 -2.86 16.98
N ALA A 106 4.00 -3.60 17.72
CA ALA A 106 4.42 -4.82 18.40
C ALA A 106 4.89 -5.90 17.40
N ALA A 107 4.17 -6.08 16.29
CA ALA A 107 4.55 -7.01 15.21
C ALA A 107 5.93 -6.66 14.63
N VAL A 108 6.19 -5.37 14.37
CA VAL A 108 7.51 -4.90 13.92
C VAL A 108 8.59 -5.21 14.96
N LEU A 109 8.33 -4.94 16.24
CA LEU A 109 9.32 -5.18 17.30
C LEU A 109 9.65 -6.67 17.48
N LEU A 110 8.66 -7.56 17.37
CA LEU A 110 8.86 -9.01 17.41
C LEU A 110 9.76 -9.48 16.26
N LEU A 111 9.51 -9.01 15.04
CA LEU A 111 10.36 -9.32 13.89
C LEU A 111 11.78 -8.78 14.05
N VAL A 112 11.94 -7.55 14.56
CA VAL A 112 13.26 -6.97 14.82
C VAL A 112 14.04 -7.80 15.84
N ALA A 113 13.39 -8.22 16.92
CA ALA A 113 14.01 -9.07 17.94
C ALA A 113 14.43 -10.43 17.35
N ASP A 114 13.57 -11.05 16.54
CA ASP A 114 13.87 -12.32 15.89
C ASP A 114 15.03 -12.20 14.90
N PHE A 115 15.00 -11.21 13.99
CA PHE A 115 16.09 -10.97 13.05
C PHE A 115 17.42 -10.67 13.73
N TYR A 116 17.39 -9.97 14.86
CA TYR A 116 18.60 -9.65 15.61
C TYR A 116 19.21 -10.87 16.31
N ASN A 117 18.35 -11.74 16.87
CA ASN A 117 18.76 -12.93 17.63
C ASN A 117 19.10 -14.12 16.72
N ASN A 118 18.40 -14.27 15.58
CA ASN A 118 18.48 -15.41 14.68
C ASN A 118 19.10 -15.06 13.32
N ARG A 119 20.30 -14.45 13.33
CA ARG A 119 20.91 -13.83 12.14
C ARG A 119 21.21 -14.79 10.98
N GLU A 120 21.37 -16.08 11.28
CA GLU A 120 21.69 -17.11 10.29
C GLU A 120 20.47 -17.88 9.80
N ALA A 121 19.28 -17.62 10.37
CA ALA A 121 18.09 -18.45 10.16
C ALA A 121 17.46 -18.29 8.77
N GLY A 122 17.88 -17.29 7.97
CA GLY A 122 17.34 -17.03 6.62
C GLY A 122 15.88 -16.56 6.58
N ALA A 123 15.10 -16.81 7.64
CA ALA A 123 13.72 -16.39 7.84
C ALA A 123 13.42 -16.25 9.35
N ALA A 124 12.30 -15.61 9.69
CA ALA A 124 11.83 -15.53 11.07
C ALA A 124 11.46 -16.93 11.61
N THR A 125 11.62 -17.14 12.91
CA THR A 125 11.23 -18.42 13.54
C THR A 125 9.71 -18.64 13.45
N GLY A 126 9.28 -19.90 13.41
CA GLY A 126 7.86 -20.23 13.23
C GLY A 126 6.94 -19.67 14.33
N ALA A 127 7.42 -19.57 15.58
CA ALA A 127 6.67 -18.97 16.67
C ALA A 127 6.49 -17.46 16.49
N THR A 128 7.55 -16.76 16.07
CA THR A 128 7.49 -15.32 15.75
C THR A 128 6.56 -15.08 14.57
N SER A 129 6.69 -15.83 13.47
CA SER A 129 5.83 -15.68 12.30
C SER A 129 4.36 -15.83 12.67
N ALA A 130 3.99 -16.87 13.42
CA ALA A 130 2.60 -17.09 13.83
C ALA A 130 2.05 -15.96 14.71
N ALA A 131 2.85 -15.45 15.67
CA ALA A 131 2.43 -14.34 16.52
C ALA A 131 2.26 -13.02 15.74
N VAL A 132 3.19 -12.75 14.83
CA VAL A 132 3.19 -11.56 13.96
C VAL A 132 1.99 -11.60 13.00
N GLU A 133 1.74 -12.74 12.36
CA GLU A 133 0.57 -12.94 11.48
C GLU A 133 -0.74 -12.68 12.24
N ALA A 134 -0.89 -13.23 13.45
CA ALA A 134 -2.08 -13.04 14.26
C ALA A 134 -2.34 -11.56 14.65
N LEU A 135 -1.28 -10.79 14.91
CA LEU A 135 -1.40 -9.34 15.19
C LEU A 135 -1.82 -8.55 13.93
N CYS A 136 -1.28 -8.94 12.79
CA CYS A 136 -1.49 -8.26 11.50
C CYS A 136 -2.83 -8.61 10.83
N ASP A 137 -3.42 -9.77 11.11
CA ASP A 137 -4.58 -10.31 10.39
C ASP A 137 -5.79 -9.36 10.36
N GLN A 138 -6.07 -8.66 11.45
CA GLN A 138 -7.19 -7.70 11.53
C GLN A 138 -7.01 -6.47 10.62
N HIS A 139 -5.77 -6.17 10.21
CA HIS A 139 -5.42 -5.01 9.38
C HIS A 139 -5.28 -5.35 7.90
N ARG A 140 -5.40 -6.64 7.57
CA ARG A 140 -5.14 -7.15 6.23
C ARG A 140 -6.18 -6.63 5.23
N LEU A 141 -5.70 -6.03 4.15
CA LEU A 141 -6.53 -5.74 2.98
C LEU A 141 -6.97 -7.05 2.34
N VAL A 142 -8.26 -7.37 2.48
CA VAL A 142 -8.89 -8.50 1.80
C VAL A 142 -9.57 -7.97 0.55
N GLN A 143 -8.90 -8.13 -0.59
CA GLN A 143 -9.53 -7.90 -1.89
C GLN A 143 -10.49 -9.07 -2.17
N VAL A 144 -11.79 -8.77 -2.22
CA VAL A 144 -12.87 -9.73 -2.55
C VAL A 144 -13.27 -9.58 -4.01
#